data_AF-A0A699KL01-F1
#
_entry.id   AF-A0A699KL01-F1
#
_cell.length_a   1.000
_cell.length_b   1.000
_cell.length_c   1.000
_cell.angle_alpha   90.00
_cell.angle_beta   90.00
_cell.angle_gamma   90.00
#
_symmetry.space_group_name_H-M   'P 1'
#
loop_
_entity.id
_entity.type
_entity.pdbx_description
1 polymer ?
#
loop_
_entity_poly.entity_id
_entity_poly.type
_entity_poly.pdbx_seq_one_letter_code
_entity_poly.pdbx_strand_id
1 'polypeptide(L)'
;MDLCGPKRVENVNGKKYILVIVDDYSRFTWVKCLRSKYEAPDFLIKFLKMIQVGISYEKSFARSPQQNGVVERRNRTLIKAARTMLIYARTPLFLWAEAVATACFTQNRSIIHLRHDKTPYEFLHNTFPDLSYFHVFGALCYLTNDSENLGKLQPKADI
;
A
#
# COMPACT_ATOMS: atom_id res chain seq x y z
N MET A 1 7.55 -7.83 9.70
CA MET A 1 7.22 -6.40 9.51
C MET A 1 8.50 -5.63 9.27
N ASP A 2 8.49 -4.60 8.43
CA ASP A 2 9.68 -3.81 8.10
C ASP A 2 9.35 -2.31 7.99
N LEU A 3 10.27 -1.46 8.45
CA LEU A 3 10.17 -0.01 8.33
C LEU A 3 11.31 0.49 7.44
N CYS A 4 10.96 0.94 6.22
CA CYS A 4 11.89 1.38 5.21
C CYS A 4 11.96 2.91 5.14
N GLY A 5 13.15 3.52 5.22
CA GLY A 5 13.35 4.96 5.00
C GLY A 5 14.66 5.49 5.59
N PRO A 6 14.91 6.82 5.46
CA PRO A 6 14.12 7.80 4.72
C PRO A 6 14.33 7.72 3.21
N LYS A 7 13.26 7.91 2.42
CA LYS A 7 13.37 8.09 0.97
C LYS A 7 14.02 9.45 0.67
N ARG A 8 14.84 9.50 -0.39
CA ARG A 8 15.56 10.71 -0.81
C ARG A 8 14.62 11.82 -1.28
N VAL A 9 13.47 11.45 -1.86
CA VAL A 9 12.44 12.38 -2.33
C VAL A 9 11.25 12.29 -1.38
N GLU A 10 10.78 13.44 -0.91
CA GLU A 10 9.57 13.53 -0.11
C GLU A 10 8.33 13.41 -0.98
N ASN A 11 7.27 12.81 -0.46
CA ASN A 11 5.95 12.95 -1.07
C ASN A 11 5.41 14.37 -0.83
N VAL A 12 4.42 14.80 -1.61
CA VAL A 12 3.57 16.00 -1.43
C VAL A 12 3.19 16.23 0.04
N ASN A 13 2.91 15.15 0.77
CA ASN A 13 2.52 15.20 2.19
C ASN A 13 3.71 15.13 3.18
N GLY A 14 4.95 15.33 2.73
CA GLY A 14 6.17 15.24 3.54
C GLY A 14 6.50 13.82 4.04
N LYS A 15 5.86 12.79 3.51
CA LYS A 15 6.10 11.39 3.91
C LYS A 15 7.45 10.94 3.39
N LYS A 16 8.23 10.21 4.21
CA LYS A 16 9.59 9.72 3.90
C LYS A 16 9.81 8.25 4.25
N TYR A 17 8.95 7.67 5.07
CA TYR A 17 9.08 6.30 5.57
C TYR A 17 7.92 5.44 5.07
N ILE A 18 8.19 4.14 4.92
CA ILE A 18 7.21 3.13 4.51
C ILE A 18 7.25 2.03 5.56
N LEU A 19 6.14 1.84 6.26
CA LEU A 19 5.91 0.67 7.11
C LEU A 19 5.21 -0.40 6.29
N VAL A 20 5.79 -1.60 6.25
CA VAL A 20 5.26 -2.77 5.55
C VAL A 20 4.98 -3.87 6.57
N ILE A 21 3.72 -4.31 6.63
CA ILE A 21 3.26 -5.42 7.45
C ILE A 21 2.82 -6.52 6.50
N VAL A 22 3.28 -7.74 6.71
CA VAL A 22 2.93 -8.90 5.88
C VAL A 22 2.37 -9.96 6.80
N ASP A 23 1.21 -10.49 6.47
CA ASP A 23 0.68 -11.70 7.09
C ASP A 23 1.39 -12.93 6.52
N ASP A 24 1.86 -13.82 7.39
CA ASP A 24 2.67 -14.95 6.96
C ASP A 24 1.86 -16.07 6.30
N TYR A 25 0.58 -16.18 6.64
CA TYR A 25 -0.31 -17.20 6.09
C TYR A 25 -0.89 -16.77 4.74
N SER A 26 -1.67 -15.69 4.71
CA SER A 26 -2.35 -15.19 3.52
C SER A 26 -1.44 -14.44 2.55
N ARG A 27 -0.22 -14.05 2.99
CA ARG A 27 0.67 -13.11 2.28
C ARG A 27 0.03 -11.73 2.04
N PHE A 28 -1.08 -11.43 2.71
CA PHE A 28 -1.68 -10.10 2.64
C PHE A 28 -0.71 -9.06 3.19
N THR A 29 -0.60 -7.94 2.48
CA THR A 29 0.35 -6.89 2.83
C THR A 29 -0.37 -5.59 3.14
N TRP A 30 -0.06 -4.98 4.28
CA TRP A 30 -0.48 -3.61 4.59
C TRP A 30 0.73 -2.69 4.46
N VAL A 31 0.52 -1.56 3.78
CA VAL A 31 1.54 -0.52 3.64
C VAL A 31 1.02 0.78 4.23
N LYS A 32 1.83 1.43 5.08
CA LYS A 32 1.57 2.76 5.60
C LYS A 32 2.76 3.67 5.33
N CYS A 33 2.53 4.77 4.62
CA CYS A 33 3.54 5.82 4.44
C CYS A 33 3.47 6.82 5.59
N LEU A 34 4.63 7.12 6.19
CA LEU A 34 4.80 7.93 7.42
C LEU A 34 5.73 9.12 7.16
N ARG A 35 5.56 10.21 7.91
CA ARG A 35 6.45 11.38 7.87
C ARG A 35 7.69 11.17 8.73
N SER A 36 7.51 10.54 9.90
CA SER A 36 8.58 10.17 10.82
C SER A 36 8.53 8.70 11.23
N LYS A 37 9.69 8.13 11.58
CA LYS A 37 9.78 6.76 12.14
C LYS A 37 9.02 6.62 13.47
N TYR A 38 8.85 7.71 14.21
CA TYR A 38 8.18 7.74 15.51
C TYR A 38 6.65 7.62 15.41
N GLU A 39 6.07 7.76 14.22
CA GLU A 39 4.63 7.52 14.00
C GLU A 39 4.30 6.02 13.92
N ALA A 40 5.31 5.16 13.69
CA ALA A 40 5.10 3.73 13.50
C ALA A 40 4.48 3.04 14.74
N PRO A 41 4.98 3.24 15.98
CA PRO A 41 4.41 2.61 17.17
C PRO A 41 2.92 2.93 17.37
N ASP A 42 2.53 4.19 17.21
CA ASP A 42 1.13 4.61 17.38
C ASP A 42 0.21 3.96 16.33
N PHE A 43 0.69 3.90 15.09
CA PHE A 43 -0.02 3.19 14.03
C PHE A 43 -0.15 1.70 14.34
N LEU A 44 0.92 1.07 14.83
CA LEU A 44 0.91 -0.34 15.19
C LEU A 44 -0.07 -0.65 16.32
N ILE A 45 -0.10 0.17 17.37
CA ILE A 45 -1.06 0.00 18.47
C ILE A 45 -2.50 0.09 17.93
N LYS A 46 -2.80 1.06 17.06
CA LYS A 46 -4.12 1.19 16.43
C LYS A 46 -4.44 -0.01 15.52
N PHE A 47 -3.48 -0.46 14.73
CA PHE A 47 -3.60 -1.60 13.83
C PHE A 47 -3.88 -2.91 14.59
N LEU A 48 -3.15 -3.15 15.69
CA LEU A 48 -3.36 -4.31 16.56
C LEU A 48 -4.76 -4.28 17.20
N LYS A 49 -5.21 -3.12 17.68
CA LYS A 49 -6.59 -2.95 18.21
C LYS A 49 -7.66 -3.24 17.15
N MET A 50 -7.45 -2.77 15.92
CA MET A 50 -8.37 -3.00 14.79
C MET A 50 -8.52 -4.49 14.47
N ILE A 51 -7.46 -5.28 14.61
CA ILE A 51 -7.46 -6.69 14.26
C ILE A 51 -8.06 -7.57 15.38
N GLN A 52 -8.28 -7.05 16.60
CA GLN A 52 -8.88 -7.78 17.74
C GLN A 52 -8.24 -9.15 18.05
N VAL A 53 -7.03 -9.42 17.57
CA VAL A 53 -6.31 -10.67 17.84
C VAL A 53 -5.40 -10.45 19.05
N GLY A 54 -5.44 -11.40 20.00
CA GLY A 54 -4.47 -11.50 21.10
C GLY A 54 -3.08 -11.86 20.58
N ILE A 55 -2.41 -10.90 19.94
CA ILE A 55 -1.12 -11.08 19.27
C ILE A 55 -0.01 -11.11 20.33
N SER A 56 0.77 -12.20 20.34
CA SER A 56 2.06 -12.24 21.03
C SER A 56 3.11 -11.49 20.21
N TYR A 57 3.84 -10.58 20.85
CA TYR A 57 4.92 -9.84 20.19
C TYR A 57 6.23 -10.60 20.34
N GLU A 58 6.75 -11.11 19.22
CA GLU A 58 8.07 -11.74 19.16
C GLU A 58 9.04 -10.83 18.40
N LYS A 59 10.20 -10.57 19.02
CA LYS A 59 11.30 -9.84 18.38
C LYS A 59 12.14 -10.83 17.57
N SER A 60 12.43 -10.50 16.32
CA SER A 60 13.46 -11.18 15.55
C SER A 60 14.83 -10.94 16.20
N PHE A 61 15.70 -11.94 16.18
CA PHE A 61 17.06 -11.81 16.71
C PHE A 61 17.87 -10.83 15.85
N ALA A 62 18.70 -9.99 16.47
CA ALA A 62 19.57 -9.08 15.75
C ALA A 62 20.49 -9.87 14.79
N ARG A 63 20.64 -9.40 13.54
CA ARG A 63 21.48 -10.06 12.51
C ARG A 63 21.00 -11.45 12.06
N SER A 64 19.70 -11.75 12.20
CA SER A 64 19.06 -12.94 11.59
C SER A 64 18.20 -12.57 10.36
N PRO A 65 18.83 -12.23 9.21
CA PRO A 65 18.10 -11.77 8.01
C PRO A 65 17.09 -12.79 7.48
N GLN A 66 17.23 -14.08 7.82
CA GLN A 66 16.31 -15.15 7.43
C GLN A 66 14.91 -14.93 8.02
N GLN A 67 14.80 -14.46 9.26
CA GLN A 67 13.50 -14.19 9.92
C GLN A 67 12.76 -13.01 9.26
N ASN A 68 13.49 -12.05 8.69
CA ASN A 68 12.91 -10.90 8.01
C ASN A 68 12.75 -11.10 6.49
N GLY A 69 13.20 -12.25 5.96
CA GLY A 69 13.33 -12.47 4.52
C GLY A 69 12.00 -12.45 3.75
N VAL A 70 10.87 -12.76 4.40
CA VAL A 70 9.54 -12.63 3.79
C VAL A 70 9.23 -11.16 3.49
N VAL A 71 9.25 -10.31 4.52
CA VAL A 71 8.88 -8.91 4.37
C VAL A 71 9.90 -8.14 3.54
N GLU A 72 11.20 -8.46 3.62
CA GLU A 72 12.22 -7.84 2.78
C GLU A 72 12.01 -8.13 1.29
N ARG A 73 11.71 -9.39 0.94
CA ARG A 73 11.38 -9.74 -0.45
C ARG A 73 10.12 -9.02 -0.92
N ARG A 74 9.09 -8.97 -0.06
CA ARG A 74 7.86 -8.25 -0.37
C ARG A 74 8.09 -6.76 -0.59
N ASN A 75 8.90 -6.13 0.27
CA ASN A 75 9.29 -4.73 0.15
C ASN A 75 10.03 -4.46 -1.18
N ARG A 76 11.00 -5.32 -1.56
CA ARG A 76 11.68 -5.23 -2.86
C ARG A 76 10.70 -5.31 -4.04
N THR A 77 9.73 -6.23 -3.98
CA THR A 77 8.72 -6.37 -5.04
C THR A 77 7.81 -5.14 -5.14
N LEU A 78 7.36 -4.60 -4.00
CA LEU A 78 6.54 -3.38 -3.97
C LEU A 78 7.29 -2.17 -4.52
N ILE A 79 8.55 -1.97 -4.12
CA ILE A 79 9.36 -0.85 -4.60
C ILE A 79 9.65 -0.98 -6.10
N LYS A 80 9.93 -2.19 -6.60
CA LYS A 80 10.10 -2.43 -8.03
C LYS A 80 8.83 -2.09 -8.81
N ALA A 81 7.68 -2.58 -8.36
CA ALA A 81 6.39 -2.32 -9.00
C ALA A 81 6.02 -0.82 -8.99
N ALA A 82 6.23 -0.13 -7.86
CA ALA A 82 6.00 1.30 -7.79
C ALA A 82 6.92 2.07 -8.75
N ARG A 83 8.20 1.69 -8.83
CA ARG A 83 9.15 2.31 -9.77
C ARG A 83 8.73 2.11 -11.23
N THR A 84 8.26 0.91 -11.59
CA THR A 84 7.77 0.66 -12.96
C THR A 84 6.51 1.44 -13.27
N MET A 85 5.59 1.58 -12.30
CA MET A 85 4.37 2.39 -12.45
C MET A 85 4.71 3.87 -12.69
N LEU A 86 5.64 4.44 -11.92
CA LEU A 86 6.07 5.83 -12.07
C LEU A 86 6.73 6.10 -13.44
N ILE A 87 7.62 5.20 -13.88
CA ILE A 87 8.30 5.31 -15.18
C ILE A 87 7.28 5.21 -16.32
N TYR A 88 6.37 4.24 -16.25
CA TYR A 88 5.34 4.04 -17.27
C TYR A 88 4.41 5.25 -17.39
N ALA A 89 3.91 5.76 -16.26
CA ALA A 89 3.02 6.91 -16.21
C ALA A 89 3.73 8.25 -16.47
N ARG A 90 5.06 8.25 -16.61
CA ARG A 90 5.91 9.47 -16.70
C ARG A 90 5.61 10.46 -15.57
N THR A 91 5.35 9.94 -14.38
CA THR A 91 4.98 10.76 -13.22
C THR A 91 6.20 11.12 -12.37
N PRO A 92 6.16 12.28 -11.70
CA PRO A 92 7.27 12.72 -10.85
C PRO A 92 7.43 11.82 -9.62
N LEU A 93 8.67 11.71 -9.15
CA LEU A 93 9.03 10.83 -8.04
C LEU A 93 8.30 11.15 -6.73
N PHE A 94 7.81 12.37 -6.52
CA PHE A 94 7.08 12.71 -5.29
C PHE A 94 5.80 11.86 -5.12
N LEU A 95 5.22 11.31 -6.20
CA LEU A 95 4.07 10.40 -6.16
C LEU A 95 4.45 8.96 -5.77
N TRP A 96 5.66 8.73 -5.25
CA TRP A 96 6.11 7.39 -4.92
C TRP A 96 5.24 6.69 -3.88
N ALA A 97 4.64 7.42 -2.95
CA ALA A 97 3.85 6.81 -1.88
C ALA A 97 2.52 6.28 -2.42
N GLU A 98 1.91 7.03 -3.33
CA GLU A 98 0.71 6.69 -4.07
C GLU A 98 0.99 5.48 -4.96
N ALA A 99 2.11 5.49 -5.70
CA ALA A 99 2.53 4.35 -6.51
C ALA A 99 2.76 3.08 -5.67
N VAL A 100 3.37 3.18 -4.49
CA VAL A 100 3.55 2.04 -3.57
C VAL A 100 2.21 1.55 -3.03
N ALA A 101 1.30 2.46 -2.66
CA ALA A 101 -0.03 2.10 -2.20
C ALA A 101 -0.84 1.38 -3.29
N THR A 102 -0.82 1.88 -4.52
CA THR A 102 -1.46 1.25 -5.68
C THR A 102 -0.82 -0.11 -6.00
N ALA A 103 0.50 -0.23 -5.96
CA ALA A 103 1.18 -1.51 -6.14
C ALA A 103 0.76 -2.53 -5.07
N CYS A 104 0.66 -2.12 -3.81
CA CYS A 104 0.18 -3.00 -2.74
C CYS A 104 -1.29 -3.41 -2.94
N PHE A 105 -2.15 -2.45 -3.29
CA PHE A 105 -3.58 -2.67 -3.48
C PHE A 105 -3.86 -3.66 -4.62
N THR A 106 -3.20 -3.46 -5.75
CA THR A 106 -3.33 -4.31 -6.93
C THR A 106 -2.79 -5.71 -6.66
N GLN A 107 -1.57 -5.83 -6.12
CA GLN A 107 -0.95 -7.12 -5.86
C GLN A 107 -1.72 -7.98 -4.84
N ASN A 108 -2.35 -7.38 -3.82
CA ASN A 108 -3.15 -8.15 -2.87
C ASN A 108 -4.42 -8.75 -3.52
N ARG A 109 -4.87 -8.21 -4.66
CA ARG A 109 -6.10 -8.62 -5.36
C ARG A 109 -5.83 -9.39 -6.65
N SER A 110 -4.64 -9.33 -7.21
CA SER A 110 -4.32 -9.95 -8.50
C SER A 110 -3.28 -11.07 -8.44
N ILE A 111 -2.39 -11.06 -7.43
CA ILE A 111 -1.39 -12.13 -7.32
C ILE A 111 -2.02 -13.34 -6.65
N ILE A 112 -2.10 -14.44 -7.39
CA ILE A 112 -2.61 -15.71 -6.89
C ILE A 112 -1.51 -16.42 -6.11
N HIS A 113 -1.83 -16.87 -4.90
CA HIS A 113 -0.95 -17.73 -4.13
C HIS A 113 -1.08 -19.17 -4.64
N LEU A 114 -0.07 -19.62 -5.41
CA LEU A 114 -0.06 -20.90 -6.13
C LEU A 114 -0.47 -22.13 -5.31
N ARG A 115 -0.19 -22.16 -3.99
CA ARG A 115 -0.52 -23.32 -3.14
C ARG A 115 -2.01 -23.49 -2.88
N HIS A 116 -2.78 -22.41 -2.98
CA HIS A 116 -4.19 -22.39 -2.59
C HIS A 116 -5.10 -21.89 -3.70
N ASP A 117 -4.54 -21.46 -4.83
CA ASP A 117 -5.24 -20.88 -5.96
C ASP A 117 -6.17 -19.72 -5.56
N LYS A 118 -5.73 -18.94 -4.57
CA LYS A 118 -6.47 -17.80 -4.01
C LYS A 118 -5.62 -16.56 -3.93
N THR A 119 -6.26 -15.40 -4.06
CA THR A 119 -5.60 -14.11 -3.83
C THR A 119 -5.49 -13.80 -2.34
N PRO A 120 -4.50 -13.00 -1.89
CA PRO A 120 -4.45 -12.55 -0.51
C PRO A 120 -5.74 -11.88 -0.05
N TYR A 121 -6.42 -11.14 -0.93
CA TYR A 121 -7.69 -10.51 -0.67
C TYR A 121 -8.79 -11.52 -0.31
N GLU A 122 -8.91 -12.61 -1.08
CA GLU A 122 -9.87 -13.69 -0.79
C GLU A 122 -9.61 -14.34 0.56
N PHE A 123 -8.34 -14.51 0.96
CA PHE A 123 -8.02 -15.05 2.28
C PHE A 123 -8.52 -14.18 3.43
N LEU A 124 -8.45 -12.85 3.26
CA LEU A 124 -8.80 -11.91 4.31
C LEU A 124 -10.30 -11.63 4.37
N HIS A 125 -10.96 -11.56 3.20
CA HIS A 125 -12.34 -11.11 3.09
C HIS A 125 -13.33 -12.24 2.77
N ASN A 126 -12.85 -13.45 2.44
CA ASN A 126 -13.66 -14.59 1.98
C ASN A 126 -14.55 -14.27 0.76
N THR A 127 -14.18 -13.24 -0.01
CA THR A 127 -14.90 -12.80 -1.22
C THR A 127 -13.90 -12.60 -2.35
N PHE A 128 -14.36 -12.83 -3.58
CA PHE A 128 -13.57 -12.53 -4.77
C PHE A 128 -13.41 -11.01 -4.92
N PRO A 129 -12.20 -10.52 -5.26
CA PRO A 129 -12.02 -9.11 -5.53
C PRO A 129 -12.73 -8.76 -6.84
N ASP A 130 -13.61 -7.76 -6.79
CA ASP A 130 -14.01 -7.08 -8.02
C ASP A 130 -12.79 -6.31 -8.56
N LEU A 131 -12.51 -6.50 -9.85
CA LEU A 131 -11.40 -5.87 -10.57
C LEU A 131 -11.90 -4.91 -11.67
N SER A 132 -13.22 -4.79 -11.86
CA SER A 132 -13.81 -3.98 -12.93
C SER A 132 -13.47 -2.49 -12.81
N TYR A 133 -13.26 -1.99 -11.59
CA TYR A 133 -12.90 -0.60 -11.29
C TYR A 133 -11.39 -0.32 -11.37
N PHE A 134 -10.57 -1.28 -11.80
CA PHE A 134 -9.13 -1.06 -11.87
C PHE A 134 -8.80 -0.11 -13.02
N HIS A 135 -8.15 1.00 -12.68
CA HIS A 135 -7.61 1.94 -13.65
C HIS A 135 -6.08 1.86 -13.68
N VAL A 136 -5.52 2.16 -14.85
CA VAL A 136 -4.08 2.27 -15.03
C VAL A 136 -3.54 3.38 -14.14
N PHE A 137 -2.44 3.13 -13.43
CA PHE A 137 -1.79 4.17 -12.62
C PHE A 137 -1.37 5.35 -13.50
N GLY A 138 -1.74 6.56 -13.11
CA GLY A 138 -1.52 7.77 -13.91
C GLY A 138 -2.55 8.00 -15.02
N ALA A 139 -3.66 7.26 -15.03
CA ALA A 139 -4.81 7.59 -15.87
C ALA A 139 -5.35 8.99 -15.55
N LEU A 140 -5.92 9.64 -16.56
CA LEU A 140 -6.57 10.94 -16.42
C LEU A 140 -7.74 10.82 -15.42
N CYS A 141 -7.73 11.64 -14.38
CA CYS A 141 -8.84 11.79 -13.46
C CYS A 141 -9.36 13.22 -13.51
N TYR A 142 -10.67 13.36 -13.38
CA TYR A 142 -11.33 14.64 -13.25
C TYR A 142 -11.76 14.81 -11.80
N LEU A 143 -11.52 15.99 -11.24
CA LEU A 143 -11.97 16.32 -9.89
C LEU A 143 -13.47 16.56 -9.95
N THR A 144 -14.25 15.78 -9.22
CA THR A 144 -15.68 16.05 -9.07
C THR A 144 -15.84 17.35 -8.28
N ASN A 145 -16.55 18.30 -8.86
CA ASN A 145 -16.88 19.56 -8.21
C ASN A 145 -18.06 19.30 -7.25
N ASP A 146 -17.78 19.30 -5.95
CA ASP A 146 -18.79 19.04 -4.91
C ASP A 146 -19.47 20.33 -4.40
N SER A 147 -19.35 21.45 -5.13
CA SER A 147 -19.99 22.70 -4.72
C SER A 147 -21.52 22.58 -4.76
N GLU A 148 -22.17 23.01 -3.67
CA GLU A 148 -23.64 22.93 -3.52
C GLU A 148 -24.41 23.78 -4.55
N ASN A 149 -23.73 24.68 -5.26
CA ASN A 149 -24.31 25.64 -6.21
C ASN A 149 -24.02 25.33 -7.69
N LEU A 150 -23.88 24.05 -8.06
CA LEU A 150 -23.79 23.68 -9.47
C LEU A 150 -25.14 23.82 -10.17
N GLY A 151 -25.25 24.80 -11.07
CA GLY A 151 -26.40 24.92 -11.96
C GLY A 151 -26.58 23.68 -12.85
N LYS A 152 -27.80 23.37 -13.31
CA LYS A 152 -28.14 22.14 -14.06
C LYS A 152 -27.25 21.84 -15.28
N LEU A 153 -26.59 22.85 -15.86
CA LEU A 153 -25.75 22.75 -17.05
C LEU A 153 -24.25 23.02 -16.78
N GLN A 154 -23.86 23.24 -15.53
CA GLN A 154 -22.45 23.47 -15.21
C GLN A 154 -21.67 22.15 -15.20
N PRO A 155 -20.40 22.18 -15.64
CA PRO A 155 -19.53 21.01 -15.59
C PRO A 155 -19.38 20.54 -14.14
N LYS A 156 -19.69 19.26 -13.90
CA LYS A 156 -19.52 18.59 -12.59
C LYS A 156 -18.09 18.15 -12.33
N ALA A 157 -17.20 18.35 -13.30
CA ALA A 157 -15.82 17.90 -13.28
C ALA A 157 -14.93 19.09 -13.66
N ASP A 158 -13.97 19.40 -12.81
CA ASP A 158 -12.93 20.37 -13.13
C ASP A 158 -11.88 19.68 -14.03
N ILE A 159 -11.57 20.30 -15.18
CA ILE A 159 -10.58 19.84 -16.17
C ILE A 159 -9.23 20.49 -15.87
#